data_AF-A0A7Y4TZH1-F1
#
_entry.id   AF-A0A7Y4TZH1-F1
#
_cell.length_a   1.000
_cell.length_b   1.000
_cell.length_c   1.000
_cell.angle_alpha   90.00
_cell.angle_beta   90.00
_cell.angle_gamma   90.00
#
_symmetry.space_group_name_H-M   'P 1'
#
loop_
_entity.id
_entity.type
_entity.pdbx_description
1 polymer ?
#
loop_
_entity_poly.entity_id
_entity_poly.type
_entity_poly.pdbx_seq_one_letter_code
_entity_poly.pdbx_strand_id
1 'polypeptide(L)'
;MSPLAPTWPLLLGAVALDLLIGDPIYPLHPVRLMGGALSRFEHLLRKTRLDGYGGGCLLLVLLACTWVFAPSLLVVKIHAASPWLAWLVHLFVVYSLIALRDLLRHGWNVERALRRDDLQEARRAVTMLVGRDTQQMDAGACRRAVIESLAENTVDGFISPLFWYSLFGLPGLLLFKVVSTMDSMVGYKTPQYIRFGWCGVRSDDLMNWLPARLTWLVMTLAASMLAGTSARKAFRVGWHQHALVPGPNSGWSEAATAGGIQRRLVGPLWRDGALVTTIWLGDPCDPEAGSAEDFLTACRFILVVCALWVAATAVFLAS
;
A
#
# COMPACT_ATOMS: atom_id res chain seq x y z
N MET A 1 -28.14 -5.08 -11.08
CA MET A 1 -26.69 -4.81 -11.06
C MET A 1 -25.97 -6.10 -10.70
N SER A 2 -24.79 -6.38 -11.27
CA SER A 2 -24.03 -7.57 -10.90
C SER A 2 -23.70 -7.57 -9.39
N PRO A 3 -23.80 -8.70 -8.66
CA PRO A 3 -23.48 -8.74 -7.22
C PRO A 3 -22.00 -8.50 -6.93
N LEU A 4 -21.16 -8.56 -7.96
CA LEU A 4 -19.73 -8.28 -7.92
C LEU A 4 -19.40 -6.82 -8.24
N ALA A 5 -20.37 -6.07 -8.76
CA ALA A 5 -20.15 -4.69 -9.17
C ALA A 5 -19.90 -3.80 -7.94
N PRO A 6 -19.00 -2.81 -8.08
CA PRO A 6 -18.79 -1.83 -7.04
C PRO A 6 -20.02 -0.91 -6.95
N THR A 7 -20.31 -0.44 -5.75
CA THR A 7 -21.31 0.61 -5.52
C THR A 7 -20.76 1.63 -4.54
N TRP A 8 -21.15 2.90 -4.68
CA TRP A 8 -20.70 3.95 -3.76
C TRP A 8 -21.07 3.64 -2.28
N PRO A 9 -22.20 3.00 -1.92
CA PRO A 9 -22.48 2.64 -0.53
C PRO A 9 -21.54 1.55 -0.01
N LEU A 10 -21.16 0.56 -0.83
CA LEU A 10 -20.17 -0.46 -0.44
C LEU A 10 -18.81 0.18 -0.20
N LEU A 11 -18.39 1.09 -1.09
CA LEU A 11 -17.14 1.82 -0.95
C LEU A 11 -17.10 2.62 0.35
N LEU A 12 -18.09 3.49 0.58
CA LEU A 12 -18.15 4.32 1.78
C LEU A 12 -18.27 3.48 3.05
N GLY A 13 -19.08 2.42 3.02
CA GLY A 13 -19.23 1.48 4.13
C GLY A 13 -17.92 0.79 4.48
N ALA A 14 -17.18 0.29 3.49
CA ALA A 14 -15.92 -0.41 3.73
C ALA A 14 -14.87 0.53 4.32
N VAL A 15 -14.72 1.73 3.75
CA VAL A 15 -13.79 2.76 4.26
C VAL A 15 -14.18 3.22 5.66
N ALA A 16 -15.47 3.41 5.93
CA ALA A 16 -15.95 3.76 7.27
C ALA A 16 -15.65 2.65 8.28
N LEU A 17 -15.86 1.38 7.93
CA LEU A 17 -15.52 0.25 8.79
C LEU A 17 -14.01 0.18 9.07
N ASP A 18 -13.16 0.37 8.06
CA ASP A 18 -11.70 0.41 8.25
C ASP A 18 -11.30 1.55 9.20
N LEU A 19 -11.85 2.75 8.99
CA LEU A 19 -11.57 3.89 9.87
C LEU A 19 -12.13 3.74 11.29
N LEU A 20 -13.19 2.94 11.51
CA LEU A 20 -13.83 2.76 12.83
C LEU A 20 -13.30 1.55 13.61
N ILE A 21 -12.92 0.48 12.92
CA ILE A 21 -12.49 -0.80 13.53
C ILE A 21 -10.99 -1.03 13.31
N GLY A 22 -10.47 -0.68 12.13
CA GLY A 22 -9.15 -1.07 11.64
C GLY A 22 -9.12 -2.55 11.27
N ASP A 23 -7.93 -3.15 11.14
CA ASP A 23 -7.84 -4.58 10.82
C ASP A 23 -7.79 -5.44 12.11
N PRO A 24 -8.84 -6.23 12.41
CA PRO A 24 -8.82 -7.10 13.57
C PRO A 24 -7.85 -8.28 13.37
N ILE A 25 -7.20 -8.71 14.45
CA ILE A 25 -6.32 -9.88 14.40
C ILE A 25 -7.18 -11.15 14.53
N TYR A 26 -7.41 -11.84 13.42
CA TYR A 26 -8.12 -13.14 13.40
C TYR A 26 -7.42 -14.16 12.48
N PRO A 27 -7.63 -15.48 12.71
CA PRO A 27 -6.88 -16.52 11.98
C PRO A 27 -7.28 -16.65 10.51
N LEU A 28 -8.52 -16.31 10.15
CA LEU A 28 -9.07 -16.47 8.80
C LEU A 28 -8.98 -15.17 7.96
N HIS A 29 -8.02 -14.28 8.26
CA HIS A 29 -7.86 -13.04 7.51
C HIS A 29 -7.55 -13.32 6.03
N PRO A 30 -8.29 -12.74 5.05
CA PRO A 30 -8.13 -13.05 3.62
C PRO A 30 -6.68 -12.99 3.13
N VAL A 31 -5.94 -11.96 3.49
CA VAL A 31 -4.51 -11.80 3.12
C VAL A 31 -3.62 -12.90 3.70
N ARG A 32 -3.87 -13.33 4.94
CA ARG A 32 -3.10 -14.43 5.58
C ARG A 32 -3.40 -15.77 4.93
N LEU A 33 -4.67 -16.00 4.58
CA LEU A 33 -5.07 -17.20 3.85
C LEU A 33 -4.48 -17.22 2.43
N MET A 34 -4.46 -16.07 1.75
CA MET A 34 -3.77 -15.88 0.46
C MET A 34 -2.29 -16.23 0.57
N GLY A 35 -1.58 -15.67 1.55
CA GLY A 35 -0.16 -15.97 1.76
C GLY A 35 0.13 -17.43 2.14
N GLY A 36 -0.76 -18.05 2.91
CA GLY A 36 -0.70 -19.48 3.20
C GLY A 36 -0.92 -20.35 1.96
N ALA A 37 -1.85 -19.99 1.09
CA ALA A 37 -2.06 -20.67 -0.19
C ALA A 37 -0.85 -20.48 -1.13
N LEU A 38 -0.31 -19.26 -1.19
CA LEU A 38 0.89 -18.93 -1.96
C LEU A 38 2.07 -19.82 -1.53
N SER A 39 2.34 -19.90 -0.22
CA SER A 39 3.45 -20.72 0.32
C SER A 39 3.30 -22.20 -0.05
N ARG A 40 2.06 -22.72 -0.02
CA ARG A 40 1.77 -24.11 -0.41
C ARG A 40 1.98 -24.34 -1.91
N PHE A 41 1.50 -23.43 -2.75
CA PHE A 41 1.68 -23.52 -4.20
C PHE A 41 3.13 -23.34 -4.61
N GLU A 42 3.86 -22.40 -4.01
CA GLU A 42 5.30 -22.26 -4.20
C GLU A 42 6.03 -23.58 -3.89
N HIS A 43 5.77 -24.18 -2.72
CA HIS A 43 6.40 -25.44 -2.33
C HIS A 43 6.11 -26.57 -3.32
N LEU A 44 4.85 -26.66 -3.79
CA LEU A 44 4.45 -27.67 -4.78
C LEU A 44 5.17 -27.45 -6.13
N LEU A 45 5.21 -26.22 -6.62
CA LEU A 45 5.85 -25.87 -7.89
C LEU A 45 7.37 -26.12 -7.84
N ARG A 46 8.02 -25.79 -6.72
CA ARG A 46 9.45 -26.09 -6.53
C ARG A 46 9.71 -27.59 -6.50
N LYS A 47 8.84 -28.38 -5.85
CA LYS A 47 8.94 -29.86 -5.87
C LYS A 47 8.83 -30.44 -7.28
N THR A 48 8.04 -29.82 -8.16
CA THR A 48 7.92 -30.24 -9.57
C THR A 48 8.96 -29.61 -10.49
N ARG A 49 10.01 -28.97 -9.94
CA ARG A 49 11.09 -28.28 -10.68
C ARG A 49 10.63 -27.09 -11.52
N LEU A 50 9.51 -26.47 -11.15
CA LEU A 50 9.01 -25.22 -11.71
C LEU A 50 9.42 -24.04 -10.80
N ASP A 51 10.72 -23.81 -10.68
CA ASP A 51 11.33 -22.77 -9.82
C ASP A 51 11.84 -21.53 -10.59
N GLY A 52 11.63 -21.51 -11.91
CA GLY A 52 11.96 -20.38 -12.79
C GLY A 52 10.75 -19.50 -13.15
N TYR A 53 10.88 -18.72 -14.24
CA TYR A 53 9.83 -17.81 -14.72
C TYR A 53 8.47 -18.48 -14.94
N GLY A 54 8.46 -19.66 -15.57
CA GLY A 54 7.22 -20.40 -15.82
C GLY A 54 6.50 -20.83 -14.54
N GLY A 55 7.25 -21.17 -13.49
CA GLY A 55 6.71 -21.45 -12.17
C GLY A 55 6.04 -20.24 -11.53
N GLY A 56 6.68 -19.07 -11.64
CA GLY A 56 6.11 -17.79 -11.20
C GLY A 56 4.79 -17.44 -11.91
N CYS A 57 4.76 -17.57 -13.24
CA CYS A 57 3.53 -17.34 -14.02
C CYS A 57 2.41 -18.32 -13.62
N LEU A 58 2.75 -19.61 -13.44
CA LEU A 58 1.78 -20.61 -13.00
C LEU A 58 1.28 -20.33 -11.58
N LEU A 59 2.15 -19.87 -10.67
CA LEU A 59 1.76 -19.45 -9.33
C LEU A 59 0.71 -18.33 -9.37
N LEU A 60 0.93 -17.30 -10.19
CA LEU A 60 -0.03 -16.22 -10.36
C LEU A 60 -1.39 -16.74 -10.87
N VAL A 61 -1.39 -17.62 -11.87
CA VAL A 61 -2.63 -18.22 -12.41
C VAL A 61 -3.35 -19.04 -11.34
N LEU A 62 -2.64 -19.89 -10.59
CA LEU A 62 -3.22 -20.70 -9.52
C LEU A 62 -3.83 -19.82 -8.42
N LEU A 63 -3.14 -18.75 -8.03
CA LEU A 63 -3.66 -17.79 -7.05
C LEU A 63 -4.86 -17.02 -7.60
N ALA A 64 -4.83 -16.56 -8.84
CA ALA A 64 -5.97 -15.87 -9.46
C ALA A 64 -7.21 -16.80 -9.54
N CYS A 65 -7.04 -18.06 -9.95
CA CYS A 65 -8.13 -19.04 -9.97
C CYS A 65 -8.70 -19.32 -8.57
N THR A 66 -7.86 -19.35 -7.54
CA THR A 66 -8.32 -19.66 -6.18
C THR A 66 -8.88 -18.45 -5.43
N TRP A 67 -8.30 -17.26 -5.62
CA TRP A 67 -8.59 -16.07 -4.82
C TRP A 67 -9.36 -14.98 -5.55
N VAL A 68 -9.51 -15.07 -6.87
CA VAL A 68 -10.41 -14.19 -7.63
C VAL A 68 -11.68 -14.96 -7.99
N PHE A 69 -11.54 -16.11 -8.66
CA PHE A 69 -12.71 -16.83 -9.18
C PHE A 69 -13.56 -17.46 -8.07
N ALA A 70 -12.96 -18.19 -7.11
CA ALA A 70 -13.74 -18.87 -6.07
C ALA A 70 -14.53 -17.90 -5.16
N PRO A 71 -13.96 -16.78 -4.64
CA PRO A 71 -14.73 -15.82 -3.86
C PRO A 71 -15.79 -15.10 -4.68
N SER A 72 -15.50 -14.78 -5.95
CA SER A 72 -16.49 -14.16 -6.84
C SER A 72 -17.69 -15.09 -7.09
N LEU A 73 -17.43 -16.37 -7.38
CA LEU A 73 -18.47 -17.37 -7.54
C LEU A 73 -19.28 -17.56 -6.25
N LEU A 74 -18.61 -17.54 -5.10
CA LEU A 74 -19.28 -17.62 -3.80
C LEU A 74 -20.25 -16.45 -3.60
N VAL A 75 -19.83 -15.21 -3.86
CA VAL A 75 -20.70 -14.03 -3.75
C VAL A 75 -21.90 -14.12 -4.70
N VAL A 76 -21.70 -14.57 -5.95
CA VAL A 76 -22.80 -14.80 -6.91
C VAL A 76 -23.80 -15.84 -6.39
N LYS A 77 -23.31 -16.96 -5.83
CA LYS A 77 -24.17 -18.02 -5.26
C LYS A 77 -24.92 -17.53 -4.02
N ILE A 78 -24.25 -16.81 -3.12
CA ILE A 78 -24.90 -16.21 -1.95
C ILE A 78 -25.97 -15.21 -2.40
N HIS A 79 -25.71 -14.42 -3.44
CA HIS A 79 -26.65 -13.44 -3.95
C HIS A 79 -27.94 -14.08 -4.46
N ALA A 80 -27.84 -15.23 -5.12
CA ALA A 80 -29.00 -16.00 -5.57
C ALA A 80 -29.88 -16.49 -4.40
N ALA A 81 -29.30 -16.72 -3.22
CA ALA A 81 -30.03 -17.14 -2.02
C ALA A 81 -30.52 -15.95 -1.17
N SER A 82 -29.69 -14.92 -1.00
CA SER A 82 -29.98 -13.71 -0.24
C SER A 82 -29.12 -12.53 -0.73
N PRO A 83 -29.73 -11.55 -1.45
CA PRO A 83 -29.03 -10.36 -1.91
C PRO A 83 -28.39 -9.55 -0.78
N TRP A 84 -29.07 -9.49 0.37
CA TRP A 84 -28.59 -8.78 1.56
C TRP A 84 -27.35 -9.43 2.16
N LEU A 85 -27.33 -10.77 2.26
CA LEU A 85 -26.16 -11.49 2.77
C LEU A 85 -24.97 -11.35 1.83
N ALA A 86 -25.19 -11.42 0.52
CA ALA A 86 -24.12 -11.20 -0.47
C ALA A 86 -23.52 -9.80 -0.35
N TRP A 87 -24.37 -8.79 -0.12
CA TRP A 87 -23.93 -7.41 0.11
C TRP A 87 -23.03 -7.30 1.36
N LEU A 88 -23.41 -7.94 2.48
CA LEU A 88 -22.61 -7.95 3.70
C LEU A 88 -21.26 -8.67 3.52
N VAL A 89 -21.25 -9.80 2.83
CA VAL A 89 -20.00 -10.54 2.52
C VAL A 89 -19.11 -9.69 1.62
N HIS A 90 -19.68 -9.05 0.59
CA HIS A 90 -18.94 -8.16 -0.30
C HIS A 90 -18.34 -6.98 0.49
N LEU A 91 -19.14 -6.31 1.33
CA LEU A 91 -18.68 -5.23 2.21
C LEU A 91 -17.50 -5.69 3.08
N PHE A 92 -17.63 -6.84 3.74
CA PHE A 92 -16.60 -7.40 4.61
C PHE A 92 -15.30 -7.70 3.85
N VAL A 93 -15.39 -8.26 2.64
CA VAL A 93 -14.20 -8.53 1.82
C VAL A 93 -13.52 -7.23 1.41
N VAL A 94 -14.26 -6.21 0.96
CA VAL A 94 -13.66 -4.92 0.58
C VAL A 94 -12.98 -4.26 1.77
N TYR A 95 -13.66 -4.22 2.92
CA TYR A 95 -13.12 -3.74 4.19
C TYR A 95 -11.82 -4.47 4.59
N SER A 96 -11.81 -5.80 4.53
CA SER A 96 -10.64 -6.61 4.94
C SER A 96 -9.45 -6.52 3.98
N LEU A 97 -9.63 -5.89 2.81
CA LEU A 97 -8.60 -5.75 1.78
C LEU A 97 -8.12 -4.29 1.63
N ILE A 98 -8.63 -3.37 2.44
CA ILE A 98 -8.07 -2.03 2.60
C ILE A 98 -7.50 -1.92 4.02
N ALA A 99 -6.43 -1.15 4.21
CA ALA A 99 -5.71 -1.12 5.49
C ALA A 99 -5.23 0.28 5.89
N LEU A 100 -6.06 1.31 5.69
CA LEU A 100 -5.65 2.70 5.95
C LEU A 100 -5.49 2.96 7.45
N ARG A 101 -6.43 2.49 8.28
CA ARG A 101 -6.33 2.72 9.73
C ARG A 101 -5.14 1.99 10.34
N ASP A 102 -4.88 0.76 9.92
CA ASP A 102 -3.77 -0.03 10.43
C ASP A 102 -2.41 0.53 9.99
N LEU A 103 -2.32 1.04 8.75
CA LEU A 103 -1.15 1.80 8.28
C LEU A 103 -0.85 3.01 9.19
N LEU A 104 -1.86 3.83 9.49
CA LEU A 104 -1.71 4.97 10.41
C LEU A 104 -1.36 4.53 11.84
N ARG A 105 -1.95 3.43 12.31
CA ARG A 105 -1.68 2.86 13.64
C ARG A 105 -0.21 2.47 13.81
N HIS A 106 0.38 1.83 12.80
CA HIS A 106 1.81 1.49 12.83
C HIS A 106 2.70 2.74 12.91
N GLY A 107 2.38 3.79 12.14
CA GLY A 107 3.09 5.07 12.25
C GLY A 107 2.97 5.71 13.64
N TRP A 108 1.77 5.67 14.23
CA TRP A 108 1.53 6.13 15.60
C TRP A 108 2.21 5.31 16.68
N ASN A 109 2.51 4.02 16.45
CA ASN A 109 3.29 3.23 17.39
C ASN A 109 4.72 3.77 17.50
N VAL A 110 5.35 4.08 16.36
CA VAL A 110 6.68 4.69 16.32
C VAL A 110 6.66 6.06 16.97
N GLU A 111 5.72 6.93 16.59
CA GLU A 111 5.63 8.27 17.17
C GLU A 111 5.36 8.25 18.69
N ARG A 112 4.54 7.32 19.19
CA ARG A 112 4.32 7.16 20.64
C ARG A 112 5.57 6.71 21.39
N ALA A 113 6.38 5.83 20.81
CA ALA A 113 7.67 5.45 21.40
C ALA A 113 8.62 6.64 21.46
N LEU A 114 8.73 7.40 20.36
CA LEU A 114 9.58 8.60 20.30
C LEU A 114 9.13 9.71 21.25
N ARG A 115 7.82 9.90 21.48
CA ARG A 115 7.30 10.86 22.47
C ARG A 115 7.59 10.47 23.92
N ARG A 116 7.96 9.22 24.17
CA ARG A 116 8.41 8.71 25.47
C ARG A 116 9.94 8.66 25.57
N ASP A 117 10.64 9.24 24.60
CA ASP A 117 12.10 9.18 24.46
C ASP A 117 12.66 7.74 24.40
N ASP A 118 11.83 6.77 23.97
CA ASP A 118 12.23 5.37 23.81
C ASP A 118 12.61 5.07 22.35
N LEU A 119 13.87 5.39 22.02
CA LEU A 119 14.42 5.15 20.68
C LEU A 119 14.52 3.66 20.36
N GLN A 120 14.76 2.79 21.34
CA GLN A 120 14.88 1.37 21.10
C GLN A 120 13.52 0.78 20.66
N GLU A 121 12.45 1.16 21.34
CA GLU A 121 11.10 0.76 20.95
C GLU A 121 10.69 1.38 19.61
N ALA A 122 11.05 2.64 19.34
CA ALA A 122 10.79 3.24 18.03
C ALA A 122 11.47 2.47 16.88
N ARG A 123 12.74 2.05 17.07
CA ARG A 123 13.47 1.22 16.09
C ARG A 123 12.87 -0.16 15.90
N ARG A 124 12.28 -0.75 16.95
CA ARG A 124 11.54 -2.02 16.85
C ARG A 124 10.20 -1.83 16.16
N ALA A 125 9.46 -0.78 16.49
CA ALA A 125 8.17 -0.50 15.89
C ALA A 125 8.30 -0.22 14.38
N VAL A 126 9.35 0.49 13.95
CA VAL A 126 9.55 0.84 12.54
C VAL A 126 9.94 -0.35 11.65
N THR A 127 10.47 -1.46 12.20
CA THR A 127 10.72 -2.68 11.38
C THR A 127 9.45 -3.29 10.83
N MET A 128 8.30 -2.99 11.44
CA MET A 128 6.99 -3.43 10.92
C MET A 128 6.54 -2.65 9.68
N LEU A 129 7.24 -1.55 9.35
CA LEU A 129 6.93 -0.65 8.24
C LEU A 129 7.99 -0.70 7.13
N VAL A 130 9.23 -1.05 7.45
CA VAL A 130 10.35 -0.98 6.50
C VAL A 130 11.15 -2.28 6.39
N GLY A 131 11.57 -2.61 5.16
CA GLY A 131 12.47 -3.72 4.85
C GLY A 131 13.96 -3.31 4.80
N ARG A 132 14.43 -2.52 5.78
CA ARG A 132 15.81 -2.00 5.88
C ARG A 132 16.30 -2.01 7.33
N ASP A 133 17.61 -1.85 7.53
CA ASP A 133 18.21 -1.88 8.87
C ASP A 133 17.75 -0.67 9.68
N THR A 134 17.19 -0.91 10.87
CA THR A 134 16.67 0.16 11.74
C THR A 134 17.58 0.47 12.92
N GLN A 135 18.57 -0.38 13.20
CA GLN A 135 19.42 -0.28 14.39
C GLN A 135 20.24 1.02 14.44
N GLN A 136 20.58 1.58 13.27
CA GLN A 136 21.35 2.81 13.15
C GLN A 136 20.46 4.08 13.07
N MET A 137 19.13 3.95 13.01
CA MET A 137 18.24 5.09 12.86
C MET A 137 18.21 5.94 14.13
N ASP A 138 18.39 7.24 14.01
CA ASP A 138 18.03 8.18 15.07
C ASP A 138 16.52 8.46 15.07
N ALA A 139 16.06 9.33 15.98
CA ALA A 139 14.64 9.69 16.08
C ALA A 139 14.11 10.34 14.78
N GLY A 140 14.93 11.14 14.09
CA GLY A 140 14.57 11.79 12.85
C GLY A 140 14.40 10.77 11.71
N ALA A 141 15.36 9.85 11.57
CA ALA A 141 15.33 8.76 10.61
C ALA A 141 14.15 7.81 10.85
N CYS A 142 13.77 7.54 12.11
CA CYS A 142 12.57 6.78 12.43
C CYS A 142 11.31 7.49 11.92
N ARG A 143 11.18 8.81 12.12
CA ARG A 143 10.03 9.58 11.62
C ARG A 143 10.00 9.67 10.10
N ARG A 144 11.16 9.88 9.45
CA ARG A 144 11.25 9.87 7.98
C ARG A 144 10.84 8.54 7.40
N ALA A 145 11.35 7.44 7.95
CA ALA A 145 10.99 6.09 7.55
C ALA A 145 9.48 5.85 7.66
N VAL A 146 8.83 6.32 8.73
CA VAL A 146 7.38 6.26 8.86
C VAL A 146 6.68 7.08 7.77
N ILE A 147 7.09 8.32 7.53
CA ILE A 147 6.47 9.18 6.51
C ILE A 147 6.62 8.58 5.10
N GLU A 148 7.79 8.04 4.77
CA GLU A 148 8.07 7.29 3.53
C GLU A 148 7.12 6.10 3.39
N SER A 149 7.08 5.22 4.40
CA SER A 149 6.20 4.05 4.41
C SER A 149 4.72 4.43 4.30
N LEU A 150 4.29 5.49 4.99
CA LEU A 150 2.91 5.96 4.88
C LEU A 150 2.59 6.44 3.46
N ALA A 151 3.50 7.18 2.81
CA ALA A 151 3.32 7.68 1.44
C ALA A 151 3.28 6.55 0.40
N GLU A 152 4.21 5.60 0.50
CA GLU A 152 4.27 4.41 -0.37
C GLU A 152 3.01 3.54 -0.19
N ASN A 153 2.72 3.12 1.04
CA ASN A 153 1.59 2.22 1.33
C ASN A 153 0.21 2.87 1.18
N THR A 154 0.12 4.20 1.05
CA THR A 154 -1.13 4.86 0.65
C THR A 154 -1.53 4.42 -0.76
N VAL A 155 -0.56 4.21 -1.65
CA VAL A 155 -0.81 3.69 -2.99
C VAL A 155 -1.19 2.22 -2.92
N ASP A 156 -0.29 1.38 -2.42
CA ASP A 156 -0.42 -0.08 -2.49
C ASP A 156 -1.50 -0.65 -1.55
N GLY A 157 -1.66 -0.01 -0.39
CA GLY A 157 -2.55 -0.45 0.67
C GLY A 157 -3.99 0.05 0.53
N PHE A 158 -4.20 1.17 -0.19
CA PHE A 158 -5.49 1.86 -0.22
C PHE A 158 -5.92 2.31 -1.62
N ILE A 159 -5.14 3.17 -2.29
CA ILE A 159 -5.56 3.78 -3.57
C ILE A 159 -5.67 2.74 -4.69
N SER A 160 -4.64 1.92 -4.92
CA SER A 160 -4.64 0.92 -5.98
C SER A 160 -5.70 -0.17 -5.79
N PRO A 161 -5.90 -0.73 -4.58
CA PRO A 161 -7.06 -1.60 -4.31
C PRO A 161 -8.39 -0.95 -4.71
N LEU A 162 -8.64 0.30 -4.31
CA LEU A 162 -9.89 1.01 -4.62
C LEU A 162 -10.01 1.38 -6.10
N PHE A 163 -8.90 1.66 -6.78
CA PHE A 163 -8.86 1.90 -8.22
C PHE A 163 -9.31 0.67 -9.01
N TRP A 164 -8.74 -0.50 -8.74
CA TRP A 164 -9.13 -1.73 -9.44
C TRP A 164 -10.52 -2.20 -9.03
N TYR A 165 -10.93 -1.93 -7.79
CA TYR A 165 -12.31 -2.14 -7.33
C TYR A 165 -13.32 -1.29 -8.10
N SER A 166 -13.05 0.00 -8.33
CA SER A 166 -14.00 0.88 -9.01
C SER A 166 -14.20 0.52 -10.48
N LEU A 167 -13.16 -0.01 -11.15
CA LEU A 167 -13.21 -0.40 -12.55
C LEU A 167 -13.79 -1.80 -12.78
N PHE A 168 -13.43 -2.78 -11.96
CA PHE A 168 -13.75 -4.19 -12.21
C PHE A 168 -14.51 -4.86 -11.06
N GLY A 169 -14.87 -4.11 -10.02
CA GLY A 169 -15.56 -4.62 -8.84
C GLY A 169 -14.70 -5.55 -7.99
N LEU A 170 -15.36 -6.47 -7.30
CA LEU A 170 -14.70 -7.42 -6.41
C LEU A 170 -13.58 -8.23 -7.09
N PRO A 171 -13.72 -8.73 -8.33
CA PRO A 171 -12.64 -9.42 -9.03
C PRO A 171 -11.37 -8.57 -9.22
N GLY A 172 -11.52 -7.27 -9.53
CA GLY A 172 -10.39 -6.36 -9.70
C GLY A 172 -9.61 -6.15 -8.41
N LEU A 173 -10.33 -5.91 -7.32
CA LEU A 173 -9.76 -5.77 -5.98
C LEU A 173 -8.97 -7.03 -5.58
N LEU A 174 -9.59 -8.20 -5.76
CA LEU A 174 -8.98 -9.48 -5.42
C LEU A 174 -7.74 -9.76 -6.27
N LEU A 175 -7.79 -9.48 -7.58
CA LEU A 175 -6.64 -9.66 -8.46
C LEU A 175 -5.48 -8.77 -8.04
N PHE A 176 -5.75 -7.49 -7.74
CA PHE A 176 -4.72 -6.58 -7.24
C PHE A 176 -4.08 -7.12 -5.95
N LYS A 177 -4.89 -7.59 -4.99
CA LYS A 177 -4.36 -8.15 -3.74
C LYS A 177 -3.60 -9.46 -3.92
N VAL A 178 -3.99 -10.31 -4.87
CA VAL A 178 -3.20 -11.49 -5.25
C VAL A 178 -1.81 -11.07 -5.74
N VAL A 179 -1.76 -10.11 -6.66
CA VAL A 179 -0.50 -9.62 -7.26
C VAL A 179 0.39 -8.96 -6.19
N SER A 180 -0.17 -8.06 -5.39
CA SER A 180 0.55 -7.37 -4.30
C SER A 180 1.04 -8.34 -3.21
N THR A 181 0.26 -9.37 -2.88
CA THR A 181 0.69 -10.43 -1.95
C THR A 181 1.84 -11.24 -2.55
N MET A 182 1.78 -11.52 -3.86
CA MET A 182 2.85 -12.24 -4.55
C MET A 182 4.15 -11.44 -4.58
N ASP A 183 4.10 -10.14 -4.88
CA ASP A 183 5.28 -9.27 -4.81
C ASP A 183 5.88 -9.23 -3.39
N SER A 184 5.04 -9.05 -2.37
CA SER A 184 5.50 -9.00 -0.97
C SER A 184 6.15 -10.29 -0.47
N MET A 185 5.75 -11.46 -0.99
CA MET A 185 6.25 -12.75 -0.50
C MET A 185 7.40 -13.31 -1.34
N VAL A 186 7.36 -13.14 -2.66
CA VAL A 186 8.33 -13.74 -3.59
C VAL A 186 9.00 -12.71 -4.51
N GLY A 187 8.77 -11.41 -4.33
CA GLY A 187 9.36 -10.34 -5.15
C GLY A 187 10.80 -9.95 -4.78
N TYR A 188 11.38 -10.54 -3.74
CA TYR A 188 12.74 -10.22 -3.30
C TYR A 188 13.80 -10.55 -4.37
N LYS A 189 14.81 -9.68 -4.48
CA LYS A 189 15.94 -9.86 -5.42
C LYS A 189 17.00 -10.83 -4.87
N THR A 190 16.58 -12.05 -4.53
CA THR A 190 17.48 -13.13 -4.08
C THR A 190 17.66 -14.17 -5.19
N PRO A 191 18.73 -15.00 -5.16
CA PRO A 191 18.91 -16.08 -6.14
C PRO A 191 17.69 -17.02 -6.26
N GLN A 192 16.97 -17.23 -5.15
CA GLN A 192 15.75 -18.05 -5.07
C GLN A 192 14.55 -17.45 -5.81
N TYR A 193 14.45 -16.12 -5.86
CA TYR A 193 13.24 -15.40 -6.28
C TYR A 193 13.43 -14.54 -7.52
N ILE A 194 14.66 -14.21 -7.92
CA ILE A 194 14.93 -13.31 -9.06
C ILE A 194 14.25 -13.74 -10.38
N ARG A 195 14.08 -15.06 -10.58
CA ARG A 195 13.34 -15.62 -11.73
C ARG A 195 11.91 -16.00 -11.36
N PHE A 196 11.72 -16.70 -10.25
CA PHE A 196 10.40 -17.19 -9.81
C PHE A 196 9.41 -16.06 -9.49
N GLY A 197 9.87 -15.03 -8.78
CA GLY A 197 9.08 -13.88 -8.37
C GLY A 197 8.80 -12.86 -9.46
N TRP A 198 9.50 -12.95 -10.60
CA TRP A 198 9.46 -11.93 -11.66
C TRP A 198 8.04 -11.58 -12.12
N CYS A 199 7.16 -12.58 -12.25
CA CYS A 199 5.78 -12.33 -12.68
C CYS A 199 5.02 -11.49 -11.65
N GLY A 200 5.20 -11.75 -10.35
CA GLY A 200 4.56 -10.98 -9.28
C GLY A 200 5.01 -9.53 -9.30
N VAL A 201 6.33 -9.29 -9.29
CA VAL A 201 6.93 -7.95 -9.33
C VAL A 201 6.44 -7.15 -10.54
N ARG A 202 6.46 -7.76 -11.74
CA ARG A 202 6.07 -7.06 -12.98
C ARG A 202 4.57 -6.80 -13.06
N SER A 203 3.75 -7.74 -12.60
CA SER A 203 2.31 -7.53 -12.53
C SER A 203 1.97 -6.44 -11.51
N ASP A 204 2.67 -6.39 -10.37
CA ASP A 204 2.46 -5.35 -9.36
C ASP A 204 2.86 -3.97 -9.89
N ASP A 205 4.07 -3.88 -10.48
CA ASP A 205 4.56 -2.68 -11.16
C ASP A 205 3.54 -2.15 -12.18
N LEU A 206 2.95 -3.04 -12.99
CA LEU A 206 1.96 -2.68 -14.00
C LEU A 206 0.65 -2.21 -13.36
N MET A 207 0.14 -2.93 -12.36
CA MET A 207 -1.14 -2.61 -11.72
C MET A 207 -1.08 -1.33 -10.89
N ASN A 208 0.09 -0.98 -10.37
CA ASN A 208 0.34 0.27 -9.64
C ASN A 208 0.75 1.44 -10.55
N TRP A 209 1.08 1.20 -11.82
CA TRP A 209 1.60 2.23 -12.73
C TRP A 209 0.69 3.47 -12.87
N LEU A 210 -0.59 3.24 -13.19
CA LEU A 210 -1.55 4.32 -13.34
C LEU A 210 -2.00 4.88 -11.98
N PRO A 211 -2.38 4.05 -10.97
CA PRO A 211 -2.73 4.54 -9.64
C PRO A 211 -1.66 5.43 -8.99
N ALA A 212 -0.37 5.10 -9.09
CA ALA A 212 0.71 5.90 -8.51
C ALA A 212 0.79 7.30 -9.12
N ARG A 213 0.63 7.43 -10.44
CA ARG A 213 0.63 8.72 -11.15
C ARG A 213 -0.59 9.56 -10.82
N LEU A 214 -1.76 8.95 -10.75
CA LEU A 214 -2.97 9.64 -10.31
C LEU A 214 -2.86 10.08 -8.85
N THR A 215 -2.25 9.25 -7.99
CA THR A 215 -2.00 9.60 -6.58
C THR A 215 -1.13 10.84 -6.46
N TRP A 216 -0.07 10.98 -7.26
CA TRP A 216 0.75 12.19 -7.27
C TRP A 216 -0.06 13.46 -7.59
N LEU A 217 -0.99 13.39 -8.54
CA LEU A 217 -1.88 14.51 -8.87
C LEU A 217 -2.85 14.81 -7.73
N VAL A 218 -3.42 13.78 -7.10
CA VAL A 218 -4.30 13.94 -5.94
C VAL A 218 -3.54 14.49 -4.72
N MET A 219 -2.30 14.07 -4.51
CA MET A 219 -1.38 14.63 -3.51
C MET A 219 -1.08 16.10 -3.78
N THR A 220 -0.89 16.48 -5.04
CA THR A 220 -0.74 17.89 -5.44
C THR A 220 -1.99 18.70 -5.09
N LEU A 221 -3.19 18.18 -5.39
CA LEU A 221 -4.45 18.83 -5.05
C LEU A 221 -4.65 18.94 -3.53
N ALA A 222 -4.42 17.85 -2.79
CA ALA A 222 -4.52 17.83 -1.33
C ALA A 222 -3.61 18.87 -0.68
N ALA A 223 -2.40 19.06 -1.21
CA ALA A 223 -1.44 20.03 -0.69
C ALA A 223 -1.88 21.48 -0.90
N SER A 224 -2.85 21.75 -1.79
CA SER A 224 -3.45 23.08 -1.95
C SER A 224 -4.56 23.37 -0.94
N MET A 225 -5.06 22.34 -0.25
CA MET A 225 -6.17 22.42 0.70
C MET A 225 -5.72 22.46 2.16
N LEU A 226 -4.42 22.28 2.43
CA LEU A 226 -3.85 22.23 3.77
C LEU A 226 -2.90 23.41 4.00
N ALA A 227 -3.02 24.01 5.18
CA ALA A 227 -2.05 25.02 5.64
C ALA A 227 -0.71 24.35 5.97
N GLY A 228 0.40 25.02 5.63
CA GLY A 228 1.75 24.48 5.87
C GLY A 228 2.21 23.44 4.84
N THR A 229 1.45 23.22 3.76
CA THR A 229 1.87 22.39 2.63
C THR A 229 2.00 23.20 1.34
N SER A 230 2.66 22.63 0.33
CA SER A 230 2.90 23.29 -0.96
C SER A 230 2.54 22.41 -2.16
N ALA A 231 1.42 22.71 -2.81
CA ALA A 231 1.02 22.05 -4.06
C ALA A 231 2.08 22.20 -5.17
N ARG A 232 2.69 23.38 -5.29
CA ARG A 232 3.75 23.63 -6.29
C ARG A 232 4.96 22.72 -6.07
N LYS A 233 5.38 22.53 -4.81
CA LYS A 233 6.49 21.64 -4.49
C LYS A 233 6.09 20.17 -4.63
N ALA A 234 4.89 19.76 -4.19
CA ALA A 234 4.37 18.41 -4.40
C ALA A 234 4.40 18.00 -5.88
N PHE A 235 3.88 18.87 -6.76
CA PHE A 235 3.88 18.62 -8.20
C PHE A 235 5.30 18.51 -8.76
N ARG A 236 6.13 19.53 -8.51
CA ARG A 236 7.47 19.66 -9.08
C ARG A 236 8.43 18.57 -8.59
N VAL A 237 8.46 18.30 -7.28
CA VAL A 237 9.32 17.27 -6.70
C VAL A 237 8.85 15.89 -7.15
N GLY A 238 7.54 15.61 -7.13
CA GLY A 238 6.98 14.37 -7.67
C GLY A 238 7.41 14.13 -9.13
N TRP A 239 7.24 15.14 -10.00
CA TRP A 239 7.61 15.02 -11.41
C TRP A 239 9.11 14.82 -11.66
N HIS A 240 9.97 15.54 -10.95
CA HIS A 240 11.42 15.51 -11.21
C HIS A 240 12.17 14.40 -10.46
N GLN A 241 11.64 13.92 -9.34
CA GLN A 241 12.38 13.05 -8.43
C GLN A 241 11.74 11.67 -8.23
N HIS A 242 10.58 11.35 -8.83
CA HIS A 242 9.95 10.04 -8.68
C HIS A 242 10.86 8.86 -9.07
N ALA A 243 11.85 9.07 -9.94
CA ALA A 243 12.76 8.02 -10.41
C ALA A 243 14.02 7.88 -9.54
N LEU A 244 14.17 8.65 -8.46
CA LEU A 244 15.34 8.58 -7.58
C LEU A 244 15.27 7.43 -6.57
N VAL A 245 14.09 6.90 -6.30
CA VAL A 245 13.90 5.69 -5.48
C VAL A 245 13.70 4.45 -6.37
N PRO A 246 14.01 3.24 -5.87
CA PRO A 246 13.85 2.02 -6.65
C PRO A 246 12.40 1.74 -7.03
N GLY A 247 12.18 1.29 -8.27
CA GLY A 247 10.87 0.92 -8.78
C GLY A 247 10.21 2.03 -9.60
N PRO A 248 9.18 1.71 -10.40
CA PRO A 248 8.53 2.68 -11.28
C PRO A 248 7.43 3.52 -10.60
N ASN A 249 7.03 3.15 -9.37
CA ASN A 249 5.77 3.57 -8.76
C ASN A 249 5.93 4.31 -7.42
N SER A 250 6.59 3.72 -6.42
CA SER A 250 6.69 4.24 -5.04
C SER A 250 7.17 5.70 -4.98
N GLY A 251 8.15 6.04 -5.82
CA GLY A 251 8.71 7.38 -5.86
C GLY A 251 7.72 8.49 -6.24
N TRP A 252 6.63 8.19 -6.93
CA TRP A 252 5.61 9.20 -7.21
C TRP A 252 4.97 9.73 -5.93
N SER A 253 4.54 8.84 -5.03
CA SER A 253 3.89 9.25 -3.78
C SER A 253 4.89 9.75 -2.74
N GLU A 254 6.08 9.14 -2.64
CA GLU A 254 7.13 9.57 -1.72
C GLU A 254 7.66 10.97 -2.07
N ALA A 255 8.00 11.22 -3.35
CA ALA A 255 8.52 12.51 -3.78
C ALA A 255 7.44 13.61 -3.73
N ALA A 256 6.18 13.27 -4.06
CA ALA A 256 5.05 14.18 -3.90
C ALA A 256 4.83 14.56 -2.43
N THR A 257 4.97 13.59 -1.51
CA THR A 257 4.85 13.81 -0.07
C THR A 257 5.99 14.69 0.43
N ALA A 258 7.25 14.41 0.08
CA ALA A 258 8.41 15.23 0.42
C ALA A 258 8.20 16.70 -0.01
N GLY A 259 7.83 16.93 -1.27
CA GLY A 259 7.53 18.26 -1.78
C GLY A 259 6.31 18.90 -1.12
N GLY A 260 5.24 18.12 -0.90
CA GLY A 260 3.98 18.59 -0.34
C GLY A 260 4.10 19.07 1.10
N ILE A 261 4.76 18.30 1.96
CA ILE A 261 4.99 18.69 3.36
C ILE A 261 6.23 19.58 3.53
N GLN A 262 6.92 19.92 2.43
CA GLN A 262 8.11 20.77 2.39
C GLN A 262 9.23 20.25 3.29
N ARG A 263 9.52 18.94 3.19
CA ARG A 263 10.60 18.27 3.93
C ARG A 263 11.41 17.36 3.03
N ARG A 264 12.66 17.12 3.43
CA ARG A 264 13.49 16.10 2.79
C ARG A 264 13.26 14.72 3.42
N LEU A 265 13.00 13.72 2.58
CA LEU A 265 12.78 12.31 2.92
C LEU A 265 13.91 11.41 2.37
N VAL A 266 13.88 10.13 2.72
CA VAL A 266 14.88 9.09 2.42
C VAL A 266 16.15 9.29 3.24
N GLY A 267 17.14 10.02 2.72
CA GLY A 267 18.42 10.21 3.39
C GLY A 267 19.21 8.89 3.53
N PRO A 268 20.19 8.83 4.47
CA PRO A 268 21.02 7.66 4.67
C PRO A 268 20.21 6.39 4.98
N LEU A 269 20.36 5.37 4.13
CA LEU A 269 19.67 4.09 4.23
C LEU A 269 20.66 2.94 4.38
N TRP A 270 20.48 2.09 5.38
CA TRP A 270 21.32 0.91 5.63
C TRP A 270 20.56 -0.39 5.35
N ARG A 271 21.24 -1.38 4.77
CA ARG A 271 20.72 -2.74 4.58
C ARG A 271 21.87 -3.73 4.68
N ASP A 272 21.67 -4.82 5.43
CA ASP A 272 22.68 -5.86 5.66
C ASP A 272 24.03 -5.28 6.15
N GLY A 273 23.97 -4.22 6.96
CA GLY A 273 25.14 -3.51 7.52
C GLY A 273 25.83 -2.54 6.56
N ALA A 274 25.37 -2.41 5.30
CA ALA A 274 25.96 -1.53 4.30
C ALA A 274 25.09 -0.29 4.02
N LEU A 275 25.73 0.86 3.77
CA LEU A 275 25.06 2.08 3.33
C LEU A 275 24.64 1.93 1.87
N VAL A 276 23.34 1.87 1.61
CA VAL A 276 22.74 1.62 0.29
C VAL A 276 22.53 2.91 -0.49
N THR A 277 22.03 3.96 0.17
CA THR A 277 21.79 5.26 -0.47
C THR A 277 21.95 6.40 0.53
N THR A 278 22.33 7.56 0.01
CA THR A 278 22.36 8.85 0.71
C THR A 278 21.53 9.90 -0.03
N ILE A 279 20.70 9.47 -0.97
CA ILE A 279 19.86 10.35 -1.79
C ILE A 279 18.77 10.94 -0.90
N TRP A 280 18.45 12.21 -1.16
CA TRP A 280 17.34 12.91 -0.53
C TRP A 280 16.27 13.20 -1.56
N LEU A 281 15.01 12.89 -1.23
CA LEU A 281 13.84 13.39 -1.93
C LEU A 281 13.40 14.71 -1.31
N GLY A 282 13.03 15.71 -2.12
CA GLY A 282 12.59 17.03 -1.66
C GLY A 282 13.38 18.18 -2.28
N ASP A 283 12.96 19.42 -1.95
CA ASP A 283 13.71 20.62 -2.32
C ASP A 283 14.96 20.75 -1.41
N PRO A 284 16.17 20.99 -1.94
CA PRO A 284 17.38 21.16 -1.12
C PRO A 284 17.28 22.28 -0.08
N CYS A 285 16.43 23.28 -0.30
CA CYS A 285 16.19 24.36 0.65
C CYS A 285 15.24 23.96 1.78
N ASP A 286 14.56 22.82 1.67
CA ASP A 286 13.69 22.32 2.73
C ASP A 286 14.50 21.56 3.81
N PRO A 287 14.16 21.72 5.09
CA PRO A 287 14.76 20.95 6.17
C PRO A 287 14.45 19.45 6.05
N GLU A 288 15.27 18.62 6.69
CA GLU A 288 14.97 17.19 6.82
C GLU A 288 13.72 16.99 7.67
N ALA A 289 12.88 16.02 7.29
CA ALA A 289 11.84 15.58 8.20
C ALA A 289 12.48 14.92 9.43
N GLY A 290 11.89 15.14 10.59
CA GLY A 290 12.38 14.55 11.84
C GLY A 290 11.67 15.01 13.10
N SER A 291 10.74 15.97 12.99
CA SER A 291 9.93 16.44 14.10
C SER A 291 8.58 15.71 14.20
N ALA A 292 7.97 15.76 15.38
CA ALA A 292 6.60 15.27 15.58
C ALA A 292 5.57 16.01 14.70
N GLU A 293 5.81 17.29 14.43
CA GLU A 293 4.94 18.10 13.57
C GLU A 293 4.98 17.63 12.12
N ASP A 294 6.14 17.20 11.62
CA ASP A 294 6.28 16.64 10.27
C ASP A 294 5.43 15.37 10.12
N PHE A 295 5.48 14.48 11.11
CA PHE A 295 4.65 13.27 11.14
C PHE A 295 3.15 13.59 11.17
N LEU A 296 2.73 14.54 12.01
CA LEU A 296 1.33 14.96 12.08
C LEU A 296 0.85 15.59 10.76
N THR A 297 1.70 16.40 10.13
CA THR A 297 1.43 17.03 8.83
C THR A 297 1.29 15.97 7.75
N ALA A 298 2.20 14.99 7.70
CA ALA A 298 2.12 13.87 6.78
C ALA A 298 0.83 13.04 6.98
N CYS A 299 0.45 12.74 8.23
CA CYS A 299 -0.80 12.01 8.52
C CYS A 299 -2.03 12.77 8.02
N ARG A 300 -2.13 14.08 8.30
CA ARG A 300 -3.22 14.93 7.81
C ARG A 300 -3.25 14.97 6.28
N PHE A 301 -2.08 15.13 5.67
CA PHE A 301 -1.90 15.15 4.23
C PHE A 301 -2.42 13.85 3.58
N ILE A 302 -1.99 12.69 4.06
CA ILE A 302 -2.43 11.39 3.57
C ILE A 302 -3.93 11.18 3.78
N LEU A 303 -4.49 11.58 4.93
CA LEU A 303 -5.92 11.48 5.19
C LEU A 303 -6.74 12.32 4.20
N VAL A 304 -6.30 13.53 3.85
CA VAL A 304 -6.96 14.36 2.83
C VAL A 304 -6.85 13.71 1.45
N VAL A 305 -5.69 13.15 1.10
CA VAL A 305 -5.50 12.40 -0.16
C VAL A 305 -6.48 11.23 -0.27
N CYS A 306 -6.56 10.40 0.79
CA CYS A 306 -7.50 9.28 0.84
C CYS A 306 -8.96 9.76 0.75
N ALA A 307 -9.32 10.84 1.44
CA ALA A 307 -10.67 11.40 1.40
C ALA A 307 -11.04 11.91 -0.01
N LEU A 308 -10.13 12.63 -0.68
CA LEU A 308 -10.32 13.08 -2.06
C LEU A 308 -10.47 11.90 -3.02
N TRP A 309 -9.65 10.86 -2.85
CA TRP A 309 -9.73 9.65 -3.67
C TRP A 309 -11.09 8.94 -3.51
N VAL A 310 -11.53 8.75 -2.27
CA VAL A 310 -12.82 8.12 -1.95
C VAL A 310 -13.98 8.96 -2.49
N ALA A 311 -13.94 10.29 -2.33
CA ALA A 311 -14.97 11.18 -2.86
C ALA A 311 -15.06 11.09 -4.39
N ALA A 312 -13.93 11.18 -5.10
CA ALA A 312 -13.90 11.06 -6.55
C ALA A 312 -14.42 9.69 -7.02
N THR A 313 -14.01 8.63 -6.33
CA THR A 313 -14.45 7.26 -6.65
C THR A 313 -15.95 7.08 -6.37
N ALA A 314 -16.47 7.64 -5.28
CA ALA A 314 -17.90 7.58 -4.96
C ALA A 314 -18.75 8.33 -6.01
N VAL A 315 -18.29 9.50 -6.47
CA VAL A 315 -18.95 10.23 -7.57
C VAL A 315 -18.93 9.43 -8.87
N PHE A 316 -17.78 8.83 -9.21
CA PHE A 316 -17.65 7.96 -10.39
C PHE A 316 -18.61 6.76 -10.33
N LEU A 317 -18.78 6.13 -9.17
CA LEU A 317 -19.69 4.99 -8.97
C LEU A 317 -21.17 5.38 -8.85
N ALA A 318 -21.48 6.65 -8.65
CA ALA A 318 -22.85 7.17 -8.61
C ALA A 318 -23.35 7.69 -9.96
N SER A 319 -22.41 7.90 -10.91
CA SER A 319 -22.68 8.34 -12.28
C SER A 319 -23.03 7.15 -13.19
#